data_AF-A0A2D5ZQJ8-F1
#
_entry.id   AF-A0A2D5ZQJ8-F1
#
_cell.length_a   1.000
_cell.length_b   1.000
_cell.length_c   1.000
_cell.angle_alpha   90.00
_cell.angle_beta   90.00
_cell.angle_gamma   90.00
#
_symmetry.space_group_name_H-M   'P 1'
#
loop_
_entity.id
_entity.type
_entity.pdbx_description
1 polymer ?
#
loop_
_entity_poly.entity_id
_entity_poly.type
_entity_poly.pdbx_seq_one_letter_code
_entity_poly.pdbx_strand_id
1 'polypeptide(L)'
;MAATAAQEEAQRRQRLGEVGEAVNGESLATAHTVRDLRRTQIMTQARAIVAKEGLEALTFGALEKRLHFTRGVITYHFSNKDEIIEAVLCSAVNEINERTREAAMAGGTLAEKIHAVISTTTIGFLENIEATRIIVSFWGRIQSDPSARRRNAELYDGFREKTRSILAQGIVSGELDPDIDTDAVAAAIVGIVIGIVTQTHFQPEAIDPQKLIKVSVRGVLASLSSPSPGPFSPAFASRAR
;
A
#
# COMPACT_ATOMS: atom_id res chain seq x y z
N MET A 1 30.65 43.15 48.08
CA MET A 1 31.45 42.11 47.39
C MET A 1 30.86 40.71 47.54
N ALA A 2 30.31 40.30 48.69
CA ALA A 2 29.74 38.95 48.85
C ALA A 2 28.42 38.70 48.06
N ALA A 3 27.58 39.73 47.86
CA ALA A 3 26.31 39.60 47.13
C ALA A 3 26.49 39.29 45.63
N THR A 4 27.59 39.74 45.03
CA THR A 4 27.89 39.59 43.60
C THR A 4 28.30 38.15 43.27
N ALA A 5 29.08 37.51 44.15
CA ALA A 5 29.55 36.13 43.97
C ALA A 5 28.40 35.09 44.03
N ALA A 6 27.42 35.32 44.91
CA ALA A 6 26.24 34.44 45.03
C ALA A 6 25.31 34.52 43.79
N GLN A 7 25.17 35.71 43.20
CA GLN A 7 24.41 35.88 41.95
C GLN A 7 25.11 35.26 40.74
N GLU A 8 26.44 35.35 40.66
CA GLU A 8 27.23 34.72 39.60
C GLU A 8 27.17 33.19 39.66
N GLU A 9 27.20 32.60 40.87
CA GLU A 9 27.11 31.15 41.04
C GLU A 9 25.72 30.61 40.69
N ALA A 10 24.65 31.34 41.03
CA ALA A 10 23.28 30.99 40.65
C ALA A 10 23.08 31.03 39.13
N GLN A 11 23.58 32.08 38.45
CA GLN A 11 23.55 32.18 36.99
C GLN A 11 24.40 31.12 36.29
N ARG A 12 25.49 30.67 36.92
CA ARG A 12 26.32 29.57 36.39
C ARG A 12 25.61 28.23 36.51
N ARG A 13 24.94 27.95 37.63
CA ARG A 13 24.15 26.73 37.82
C ARG A 13 22.95 26.66 36.87
N GLN A 14 22.28 27.79 36.65
CA GLN A 14 21.17 27.88 35.69
C GLN A 14 21.64 27.64 34.24
N ARG A 15 22.72 28.28 33.80
CA ARG A 15 23.31 28.04 32.47
C ARG A 15 23.78 26.60 32.28
N LEU A 16 24.35 25.97 33.31
CA LEU A 16 24.74 24.56 33.25
C LEU A 16 23.53 23.61 33.15
N GLY A 17 22.40 23.95 33.78
CA GLY A 17 21.13 23.23 33.64
C GLY A 17 20.53 23.35 32.23
N GLU A 18 20.49 24.57 31.69
CA GLU A 18 19.97 24.85 30.33
C GLU A 18 20.82 24.16 29.24
N VAL A 19 22.15 24.13 29.40
CA VAL A 19 23.05 23.39 28.51
C VAL A 19 22.81 21.87 28.60
N GLY A 20 22.56 21.34 29.80
CA GLY A 20 22.25 19.91 29.99
C GLY A 20 20.92 19.48 29.36
N GLU A 21 19.88 20.32 29.44
CA GLU A 21 18.59 20.08 28.79
C GLU A 21 18.68 20.18 27.25
N ALA A 22 19.43 21.15 26.73
CA ALA A 22 19.65 21.29 25.29
C ALA A 22 20.43 20.09 24.71
N VAL A 23 21.50 19.63 25.37
CA VAL A 23 22.29 18.46 24.95
C VAL A 23 21.48 17.17 25.01
N ASN A 24 20.62 17.01 26.02
CA ASN A 24 19.71 15.86 26.11
C ASN A 24 18.62 15.91 25.01
N GLY A 25 18.07 17.09 24.70
CA GLY A 25 17.10 17.29 23.63
C GLY A 25 17.69 16.99 22.25
N GLU A 26 18.91 17.47 21.96
CA GLU A 26 19.63 17.17 20.71
C GLU A 26 20.02 15.69 20.60
N SER A 27 20.44 15.05 21.70
CA SER A 27 20.79 13.62 21.73
C SER A 27 19.57 12.72 21.47
N LEU A 28 18.42 13.03 22.07
CA LEU A 28 17.16 12.34 21.81
C LEU A 28 16.67 12.56 20.37
N ALA A 29 16.69 13.78 19.86
CA ALA A 29 16.33 14.08 18.47
C ALA A 29 17.26 13.37 17.46
N THR A 30 18.57 13.31 17.75
CA THR A 30 19.55 12.60 16.94
C THR A 30 19.35 11.08 16.99
N ALA A 31 19.04 10.52 18.17
CA ALA A 31 18.74 9.10 18.30
C ALA A 31 17.45 8.69 17.56
N HIS A 32 16.42 9.53 17.60
CA HIS A 32 15.17 9.34 16.84
C HIS A 32 15.41 9.42 15.33
N THR A 33 16.18 10.40 14.84
CA THR A 33 16.48 10.53 13.40
C THR A 33 17.37 9.40 12.89
N VAL A 34 18.36 8.93 13.66
CA VAL A 34 19.17 7.75 13.31
C VAL A 34 18.33 6.47 13.31
N ARG A 35 17.39 6.33 14.26
CA ARG A 35 16.45 5.19 14.31
C ARG A 35 15.60 5.12 13.05
N ASP A 36 15.01 6.24 12.64
CA ASP A 36 14.15 6.30 11.46
C ASP A 36 14.96 6.05 10.18
N LEU A 37 16.22 6.52 10.15
CA LEU A 37 17.15 6.22 9.05
C LEU A 37 17.45 4.72 8.94
N ARG A 38 17.77 4.03 10.04
CA ARG A 38 18.07 2.59 10.02
C ARG A 38 16.87 1.75 9.61
N ARG A 39 15.69 2.07 10.12
CA ARG A 39 14.44 1.44 9.68
C ARG A 39 14.23 1.64 8.18
N THR A 40 14.42 2.86 7.69
CA THR A 40 14.29 3.19 6.26
C THR A 40 15.29 2.41 5.41
N GLN A 41 16.55 2.30 5.84
CA GLN A 41 17.58 1.53 5.13
C GLN A 41 17.21 0.03 5.04
N ILE A 42 16.70 -0.55 6.14
CA ILE A 42 16.20 -1.93 6.14
C ILE A 42 15.05 -2.09 5.15
N MET A 43 14.07 -1.18 5.19
CA MET A 43 12.90 -1.18 4.31
C MET A 43 13.28 -1.08 2.83
N THR A 44 14.13 -0.12 2.48
CA THR A 44 14.62 0.07 1.10
C THR A 44 15.33 -1.18 0.60
N GLN A 45 16.18 -1.78 1.44
CA GLN A 45 16.91 -2.98 1.04
C GLN A 45 16.02 -4.22 0.96
N ALA A 46 15.02 -4.33 1.83
CA ALA A 46 14.02 -5.39 1.79
C ALA A 46 13.19 -5.32 0.50
N ARG A 47 12.68 -4.13 0.13
CA ARG A 47 12.00 -3.89 -1.15
C ARG A 47 12.87 -4.34 -2.32
N ALA A 48 14.13 -3.92 -2.34
CA ALA A 48 15.05 -4.27 -3.43
C ALA A 48 15.32 -5.78 -3.53
N ILE A 49 15.46 -6.49 -2.40
CA ILE A 49 15.61 -7.96 -2.40
C ILE A 49 14.35 -8.60 -2.97
N VAL A 50 13.17 -8.25 -2.45
CA VAL A 50 11.91 -8.89 -2.89
C VAL A 50 11.64 -8.61 -4.37
N ALA A 51 11.89 -7.38 -4.84
CA ALA A 51 11.69 -7.00 -6.23
C ALA A 51 12.58 -7.80 -7.20
N LYS A 52 13.87 -7.96 -6.86
CA LYS A 52 14.89 -8.56 -7.75
C LYS A 52 15.01 -10.08 -7.63
N GLU A 53 14.89 -10.59 -6.41
CA GLU A 53 15.23 -11.98 -6.07
C GLU A 53 14.05 -12.77 -5.50
N GLY A 54 12.91 -12.10 -5.28
CA GLY A 54 11.71 -12.72 -4.75
C GLY A 54 11.65 -12.79 -3.23
N LEU A 55 10.49 -13.19 -2.72
CA LEU A 55 10.18 -13.13 -1.30
C LEU A 55 11.03 -14.08 -0.45
N GLU A 56 11.42 -15.24 -0.99
CA GLU A 56 12.23 -16.21 -0.25
C GLU A 56 13.64 -15.71 0.05
N ALA A 57 14.21 -14.90 -0.85
CA ALA A 57 15.52 -14.29 -0.66
C ALA A 57 15.56 -13.27 0.50
N LEU A 58 14.40 -12.73 0.90
CA LEU A 58 14.30 -11.84 2.05
C LEU A 58 14.54 -12.63 3.34
N THR A 59 15.75 -12.53 3.86
CA THR A 59 16.17 -13.12 5.14
C THR A 59 16.95 -12.09 5.94
N PHE A 60 17.02 -12.29 7.26
CA PHE A 60 17.83 -11.41 8.12
C PHE A 60 19.31 -11.48 7.71
N GLY A 61 19.81 -12.67 7.35
CA GLY A 61 21.18 -12.83 6.83
C GLY A 61 21.44 -12.06 5.54
N ALA A 62 20.48 -12.03 4.61
CA ALA A 62 20.61 -11.23 3.40
C ALA A 62 20.66 -9.73 3.71
N LEU A 63 19.86 -9.25 4.66
CA LEU A 63 19.85 -7.85 5.10
C LEU A 63 21.15 -7.49 5.83
N GLU A 64 21.64 -8.32 6.74
CA GLU A 64 22.93 -8.15 7.43
C GLU A 64 24.07 -7.97 6.42
N LYS A 65 24.13 -8.86 5.42
CA LYS A 65 25.17 -8.83 4.39
C LYS A 65 25.12 -7.57 3.52
N ARG A 66 23.93 -7.07 3.17
CA ARG A 66 23.78 -5.92 2.26
C ARG A 66 23.90 -4.57 2.95
N LEU A 67 23.47 -4.49 4.20
CA LEU A 67 23.46 -3.25 4.98
C LEU A 67 24.69 -3.12 5.88
N HIS A 68 25.45 -4.20 6.05
CA HIS A 68 26.52 -4.31 7.05
C HIS A 68 26.01 -4.03 8.48
N PHE A 69 24.76 -4.44 8.75
CA PHE A 69 24.17 -4.33 10.09
C PHE A 69 24.35 -5.63 10.84
N THR A 70 24.46 -5.54 12.17
CA THR A 70 24.39 -6.71 13.03
C THR A 70 22.96 -7.21 13.17
N ARG A 71 22.77 -8.47 13.57
CA ARG A 71 21.47 -9.05 13.88
C ARG A 71 20.65 -8.16 14.80
N GLY A 72 21.29 -7.67 15.87
CA GLY A 72 20.68 -6.84 16.90
C GLY A 72 20.02 -5.57 16.35
N VAL A 73 20.66 -4.90 15.38
CA VAL A 73 20.12 -3.69 14.75
C VAL A 73 18.83 -4.01 13.98
N ILE A 74 18.79 -5.13 13.24
CA ILE A 74 17.60 -5.51 12.47
C ILE A 74 16.47 -5.96 13.39
N THR A 75 16.78 -6.83 14.36
CA THR A 75 15.79 -7.34 15.34
C THR A 75 15.20 -6.24 16.22
N TYR A 76 15.92 -5.14 16.41
CA TYR A 76 15.41 -3.97 17.12
C TYR A 76 14.26 -3.27 16.36
N HIS A 77 14.22 -3.37 15.02
CA HIS A 77 13.19 -2.76 14.19
C HIS A 77 12.12 -3.74 13.71
N PHE A 78 12.47 -5.01 13.56
CA PHE A 78 11.59 -6.05 13.05
C PHE A 78 11.90 -7.37 13.75
N SER A 79 10.92 -7.91 14.48
CA SER A 79 11.09 -9.12 15.28
C SER A 79 11.25 -10.37 14.40
N ASN A 80 10.65 -10.36 13.21
CA ASN A 80 10.63 -11.49 12.29
C ASN A 80 10.49 -11.03 10.83
N LYS A 81 10.58 -11.99 9.89
CA LYS A 81 10.46 -11.73 8.44
C LYS A 81 9.07 -11.19 8.08
N ASP A 82 8.02 -11.65 8.73
CA ASP A 82 6.64 -11.26 8.41
C ASP A 82 6.38 -9.78 8.73
N GLU A 83 6.94 -9.24 9.81
CA GLU A 83 6.85 -7.79 10.10
C GLU A 83 7.53 -6.93 9.03
N ILE A 84 8.64 -7.41 8.44
CA ILE A 84 9.30 -6.72 7.31
C ILE A 84 8.40 -6.77 6.08
N ILE A 85 7.83 -7.94 5.79
CA ILE A 85 6.92 -8.15 4.65
C ILE A 85 5.70 -7.23 4.76
N GLU A 86 5.08 -7.18 5.93
CA GLU A 86 3.93 -6.33 6.21
C GLU A 86 4.28 -4.86 6.06
N ALA A 87 5.39 -4.41 6.65
CA ALA A 87 5.82 -3.02 6.49
C ALA A 87 6.08 -2.65 5.02
N VAL A 88 6.74 -3.54 4.26
CA VAL A 88 7.00 -3.33 2.83
C VAL A 88 5.70 -3.21 2.05
N LEU A 89 4.76 -4.13 2.27
CA LEU A 89 3.46 -4.12 1.61
C LEU A 89 2.66 -2.87 1.98
N CYS A 90 2.55 -2.53 3.27
CA CYS A 90 1.84 -1.34 3.73
C CYS A 90 2.42 -0.07 3.14
N SER A 91 3.75 0.06 3.09
CA SER A 91 4.40 1.24 2.53
C SER A 91 4.10 1.41 1.04
N ALA A 92 4.18 0.34 0.25
CA ALA A 92 3.85 0.38 -1.18
C ALA A 92 2.35 0.67 -1.40
N VAL A 93 1.47 0.04 -0.62
CA VAL A 93 0.01 0.26 -0.71
C VAL A 93 -0.34 1.71 -0.35
N ASN A 94 0.33 2.31 0.64
CA ASN A 94 0.11 3.71 0.99
C ASN A 94 0.55 4.66 -0.13
N GLU A 95 1.71 4.42 -0.75
CA GLU A 95 2.19 5.19 -1.92
C GLU A 95 1.20 5.10 -3.10
N ILE A 96 0.65 3.91 -3.35
CA ILE A 96 -0.34 3.68 -4.40
C ILE A 96 -1.66 4.38 -4.06
N ASN A 97 -2.13 4.25 -2.81
CA ASN A 97 -3.37 4.85 -2.36
C ASN A 97 -3.32 6.38 -2.44
N GLU A 98 -2.19 6.99 -2.07
CA GLU A 98 -2.06 8.44 -2.10
C GLU A 98 -2.11 8.98 -3.53
N ARG A 99 -1.35 8.38 -4.45
CA ARG A 99 -1.41 8.72 -5.88
C ARG A 99 -2.80 8.50 -6.48
N THR A 100 -3.47 7.43 -6.07
CA THR A 100 -4.84 7.12 -6.51
C THR A 100 -5.82 8.17 -6.01
N ARG A 101 -5.70 8.59 -4.75
CA ARG A 101 -6.53 9.61 -4.12
C ARG A 101 -6.36 10.95 -4.82
N GLU A 102 -5.12 11.39 -5.05
CA GLU A 102 -4.80 12.62 -5.78
C GLU A 102 -5.41 12.63 -7.18
N ALA A 103 -5.20 11.55 -7.95
CA ALA A 103 -5.72 11.44 -9.31
C ALA A 103 -7.26 11.40 -9.35
N ALA A 104 -7.91 10.71 -8.41
CA ALA A 104 -9.36 10.67 -8.32
C ALA A 104 -9.95 12.03 -7.93
N MET A 105 -9.32 12.77 -7.02
CA MET A 105 -9.76 14.13 -6.66
C MET A 105 -9.60 15.14 -7.81
N ALA A 106 -8.60 14.94 -8.68
CA ALA A 106 -8.41 15.77 -9.85
C ALA A 106 -9.46 15.52 -10.96
N GLY A 107 -10.12 14.35 -10.95
CA GLY A 107 -11.19 14.02 -11.89
C GLY A 107 -12.49 14.76 -11.59
N GLY A 108 -13.03 15.46 -12.60
CA GLY A 108 -14.26 16.24 -12.48
C GLY A 108 -15.53 15.39 -12.63
N THR A 109 -15.44 14.30 -13.37
CA THR A 109 -16.55 13.36 -13.64
C THR A 109 -16.33 12.01 -12.97
N LEU A 110 -17.40 11.25 -12.76
CA LEU A 110 -17.30 9.87 -12.29
C LEU A 110 -16.45 9.00 -13.23
N ALA A 111 -16.58 9.20 -14.55
CA ALA A 111 -15.81 8.46 -15.54
C ALA A 111 -14.30 8.65 -15.36
N GLU A 112 -13.87 9.89 -15.12
CA GLU A 112 -12.47 10.21 -14.83
C GLU A 112 -12.01 9.63 -13.50
N LYS A 113 -12.86 9.65 -12.46
CA LYS A 113 -12.57 9.05 -11.15
C LYS A 113 -12.37 7.53 -11.25
N ILE A 114 -13.25 6.83 -11.96
CA ILE A 114 -13.14 5.38 -12.18
C ILE A 114 -11.90 5.04 -13.00
N HIS A 115 -11.63 5.82 -14.06
CA HIS A 115 -10.40 5.68 -14.84
C HIS A 115 -9.16 5.88 -13.94
N ALA A 116 -9.14 6.93 -13.13
CA ALA A 116 -8.05 7.22 -12.21
C ALA A 116 -7.81 6.06 -11.24
N VAL A 117 -8.85 5.54 -10.59
CA VAL A 117 -8.72 4.41 -9.65
C VAL A 117 -8.15 3.17 -10.31
N ILE A 118 -8.72 2.74 -11.45
CA ILE A 118 -8.26 1.54 -12.14
C ILE A 118 -6.83 1.72 -12.63
N SER A 119 -6.53 2.86 -13.27
CA SER A 119 -5.24 3.13 -13.88
C SER A 119 -4.14 3.29 -12.83
N THR A 120 -4.29 4.21 -11.88
CA THR A 120 -3.23 4.52 -10.90
C THR A 120 -2.95 3.37 -9.96
N THR A 121 -3.96 2.61 -9.54
CA THR A 121 -3.73 1.43 -8.71
C THR A 121 -3.03 0.32 -9.51
N THR A 122 -3.47 0.06 -10.74
CA THR A 122 -2.82 -0.95 -11.61
C THR A 122 -1.35 -0.60 -11.85
N ILE A 123 -1.09 0.62 -12.35
CA ILE A 123 0.28 1.08 -12.62
C ILE A 123 1.10 1.11 -11.34
N GLY A 124 0.51 1.54 -10.22
CA GLY A 124 1.17 1.57 -8.93
C GLY A 124 1.68 0.19 -8.49
N PHE A 125 0.90 -0.88 -8.67
CA PHE A 125 1.35 -2.24 -8.37
C PHE A 125 2.37 -2.80 -9.37
N LEU A 126 2.32 -2.35 -10.64
CA LEU A 126 3.32 -2.72 -11.64
C LEU A 126 4.68 -2.06 -11.38
N GLU A 127 4.68 -0.82 -10.89
CA GLU A 127 5.89 -0.09 -10.48
C GLU A 127 6.46 -0.60 -9.15
N ASN A 128 5.60 -1.08 -8.24
CA ASN A 128 5.97 -1.68 -6.95
C ASN A 128 5.90 -3.21 -7.01
N ILE A 129 6.74 -3.80 -7.86
CA ILE A 129 6.71 -5.24 -8.16
C ILE A 129 6.91 -6.12 -6.91
N GLU A 130 7.59 -5.63 -5.89
CA GLU A 130 7.75 -6.30 -4.60
C GLU A 130 6.40 -6.51 -3.89
N ALA A 131 5.49 -5.54 -3.96
CA ALA A 131 4.17 -5.65 -3.37
C ALA A 131 3.34 -6.71 -4.10
N THR A 132 3.38 -6.70 -5.43
CA THR A 132 2.75 -7.72 -6.28
C THR A 132 3.26 -9.13 -5.94
N ARG A 133 4.58 -9.31 -5.83
CA ARG A 133 5.19 -10.60 -5.44
C ARG A 133 4.76 -11.06 -4.04
N ILE A 134 4.68 -10.14 -3.07
CA ILE A 134 4.20 -10.44 -1.71
C ILE A 134 2.74 -10.92 -1.74
N ILE A 135 1.85 -10.19 -2.41
CA ILE A 135 0.43 -10.53 -2.50
C ILE A 135 0.23 -11.91 -3.13
N VAL A 136 0.89 -12.17 -4.27
CA VAL A 136 0.80 -13.46 -4.97
C VAL A 136 1.33 -14.61 -4.11
N SER A 137 2.39 -14.38 -3.32
CA SER A 137 2.92 -15.41 -2.41
C SER A 137 1.92 -15.86 -1.35
N PHE A 138 1.01 -14.97 -0.94
CA PHE A 138 0.00 -15.29 0.06
C PHE A 138 -1.08 -16.23 -0.51
N TRP A 139 -1.36 -16.18 -1.82
CA TRP A 139 -2.44 -16.97 -2.43
C TRP A 139 -2.26 -18.48 -2.24
N GLY A 140 -1.04 -18.98 -2.49
CA GLY A 140 -0.72 -20.41 -2.27
C GLY A 140 -0.78 -20.84 -0.80
N ARG A 141 -0.74 -19.89 0.14
CA ARG A 141 -0.76 -20.12 1.58
C ARG A 141 -2.15 -19.95 2.21
N ILE A 142 -3.17 -19.52 1.47
CA ILE A 142 -4.51 -19.20 2.02
C ILE A 142 -5.10 -20.37 2.81
N GLN A 143 -4.88 -21.62 2.38
CA GLN A 143 -5.42 -22.81 3.04
C GLN A 143 -4.64 -23.21 4.30
N SER A 144 -3.32 -22.99 4.31
CA SER A 144 -2.42 -23.44 5.38
C SER A 144 -2.08 -22.35 6.40
N ASP A 145 -2.31 -21.09 6.07
CA ASP A 145 -1.94 -19.92 6.87
C ASP A 145 -3.09 -18.90 6.90
N PRO A 146 -3.87 -18.85 8.00
CA PRO A 146 -4.95 -17.88 8.17
C PRO A 146 -4.53 -16.42 8.05
N SER A 147 -3.26 -16.09 8.34
CA SER A 147 -2.74 -14.73 8.23
C SER A 147 -2.59 -14.31 6.76
N ALA A 148 -2.26 -15.23 5.85
CA ALA A 148 -2.18 -14.98 4.42
C ALA A 148 -3.56 -14.65 3.82
N ARG A 149 -4.61 -15.35 4.27
CA ARG A 149 -6.00 -15.03 3.92
C ARG A 149 -6.39 -13.65 4.44
N ARG A 150 -6.13 -13.37 5.72
CA ARG A 150 -6.49 -12.10 6.36
C ARG A 150 -5.82 -10.90 5.66
N ARG A 151 -4.51 -10.97 5.39
CA ARG A 151 -3.76 -9.89 4.72
C ARG A 151 -4.28 -9.58 3.32
N ASN A 152 -4.65 -10.59 2.53
CA ASN A 152 -5.30 -10.36 1.23
C ASN A 152 -6.68 -9.72 1.39
N ALA A 153 -7.48 -10.21 2.34
CA ALA A 153 -8.82 -9.67 2.58
C ALA A 153 -8.76 -8.19 2.98
N GLU A 154 -7.91 -7.82 3.94
CA GLU A 154 -7.70 -6.44 4.39
C GLU A 154 -7.28 -5.51 3.24
N LEU A 155 -6.35 -5.94 2.39
CA LEU A 155 -5.95 -5.19 1.21
C LEU A 155 -7.12 -4.95 0.25
N TYR A 156 -7.87 -6.00 -0.06
CA TYR A 156 -8.98 -5.92 -1.00
C TYR A 156 -10.17 -5.14 -0.44
N ASP A 157 -10.44 -5.25 0.87
CA ASP A 157 -11.46 -4.48 1.57
C ASP A 157 -11.15 -3.00 1.53
N GLY A 158 -9.91 -2.61 1.85
CA GLY A 158 -9.50 -1.22 1.79
C GLY A 158 -9.58 -0.62 0.38
N PHE A 159 -9.35 -1.42 -0.67
CA PHE A 159 -9.58 -0.98 -2.04
C PHE A 159 -11.07 -0.84 -2.36
N ARG A 160 -11.90 -1.84 -2.02
CA ARG A 160 -13.36 -1.80 -2.23
C ARG A 160 -13.99 -0.60 -1.55
N GLU A 161 -13.58 -0.28 -0.33
CA GLU A 161 -14.11 0.86 0.42
C GLU A 161 -13.89 2.19 -0.31
N LYS A 162 -12.69 2.42 -0.83
CA LYS A 162 -12.38 3.61 -1.63
C LYS A 162 -13.21 3.67 -2.91
N THR A 163 -13.37 2.54 -3.60
CA THR A 163 -14.20 2.46 -4.80
C THR A 163 -15.66 2.73 -4.50
N ARG A 164 -16.22 2.16 -3.42
CA ARG A 164 -17.60 2.45 -2.98
C ARG A 164 -17.82 3.92 -2.68
N SER A 165 -16.85 4.60 -2.05
CA SER A 165 -16.95 6.04 -1.81
C SER A 165 -17.09 6.86 -3.10
N ILE A 166 -16.37 6.47 -4.16
CA ILE A 166 -16.49 7.12 -5.48
C ILE A 166 -17.83 6.81 -6.13
N LEU A 167 -18.30 5.56 -6.06
CA LEU A 167 -19.61 5.18 -6.59
C LEU A 167 -20.74 5.91 -5.86
N ALA A 168 -20.67 6.02 -4.54
CA ALA A 168 -21.64 6.76 -3.75
C ALA A 168 -21.69 8.24 -4.13
N GLN A 169 -20.54 8.87 -4.43
CA GLN A 169 -20.51 10.24 -4.96
C GLN A 169 -21.23 10.34 -6.32
N GLY A 170 -21.04 9.35 -7.21
CA GLY A 170 -21.73 9.30 -8.50
C GLY A 170 -23.25 9.14 -8.38
N ILE A 171 -23.73 8.39 -7.37
CA ILE A 171 -25.16 8.31 -7.07
C ILE A 171 -25.68 9.66 -6.59
N VAL A 172 -24.98 10.31 -5.65
CA VAL A 172 -25.37 11.62 -5.10
C VAL A 172 -25.36 12.71 -6.18
N SER A 173 -24.43 12.68 -7.13
CA SER A 173 -24.38 13.63 -8.25
C SER A 173 -25.40 13.36 -9.35
N GLY A 174 -26.11 12.22 -9.30
CA GLY A 174 -27.05 11.78 -10.35
C GLY A 174 -26.37 11.21 -11.60
N GLU A 175 -25.06 10.94 -11.55
CA GLU A 175 -24.32 10.25 -12.61
C GLU A 175 -24.55 8.74 -12.63
N LEU A 176 -25.02 8.16 -11.52
CA LEU A 176 -25.33 6.73 -11.38
C LEU A 176 -26.77 6.51 -10.90
N ASP A 177 -27.34 5.40 -11.35
CA ASP A 177 -28.59 4.87 -10.82
C ASP A 177 -28.40 4.50 -9.33
N PRO A 178 -29.31 4.93 -8.43
CA PRO A 178 -29.24 4.57 -7.00
C PRO A 178 -29.38 3.07 -6.71
N ASP A 179 -29.93 2.28 -7.63
CA ASP A 179 -30.19 0.85 -7.45
C ASP A 179 -28.99 -0.04 -7.83
N ILE A 180 -27.84 0.54 -8.23
CA ILE A 180 -26.64 -0.26 -8.53
C ILE A 180 -26.12 -0.98 -7.27
N ASP A 181 -25.66 -2.21 -7.46
CA ASP A 181 -24.93 -2.94 -6.42
C ASP A 181 -23.47 -2.43 -6.34
N THR A 182 -23.25 -1.41 -5.51
CA THR A 182 -21.92 -0.80 -5.33
C THR A 182 -20.88 -1.77 -4.79
N ASP A 183 -21.27 -2.78 -4.00
CA ASP A 183 -20.38 -3.81 -3.48
C ASP A 183 -19.90 -4.74 -4.59
N ALA A 184 -20.83 -5.21 -5.43
CA ALA A 184 -20.51 -6.05 -6.59
C ALA A 184 -19.62 -5.31 -7.59
N VAL A 185 -19.92 -4.03 -7.89
CA VAL A 185 -19.09 -3.22 -8.79
C VAL A 185 -17.69 -3.02 -8.20
N ALA A 186 -17.57 -2.68 -6.91
CA ALA A 186 -16.27 -2.53 -6.27
C ALA A 186 -15.46 -3.84 -6.27
N ALA A 187 -16.11 -4.97 -6.02
CA ALA A 187 -15.47 -6.29 -6.10
C ALA A 187 -15.03 -6.64 -7.54
N ALA A 188 -15.83 -6.31 -8.55
CA ALA A 188 -15.47 -6.51 -9.95
C ALA A 188 -14.24 -5.66 -10.34
N ILE A 189 -14.17 -4.41 -9.88
CA ILE A 189 -13.01 -3.55 -10.12
C ILE A 189 -11.74 -4.11 -9.45
N VAL A 190 -11.84 -4.67 -8.23
CA VAL A 190 -10.71 -5.40 -7.62
C VAL A 190 -10.24 -6.55 -8.53
N GLY A 191 -11.18 -7.35 -9.04
CA GLY A 191 -10.88 -8.46 -9.95
C GLY A 191 -10.17 -8.00 -11.23
N ILE A 192 -10.62 -6.88 -11.81
CA ILE A 192 -9.98 -6.25 -12.97
C ILE A 192 -8.54 -5.86 -12.65
N VAL A 193 -8.31 -5.11 -11.57
CA VAL A 193 -6.96 -4.64 -11.20
C VAL A 193 -6.02 -5.82 -10.94
N ILE A 194 -6.45 -6.80 -10.14
CA ILE A 194 -5.66 -8.03 -9.88
C ILE A 194 -5.37 -8.76 -11.19
N GLY A 195 -6.37 -8.91 -12.05
CA GLY A 195 -6.25 -9.60 -13.33
C GLY A 195 -5.27 -8.92 -14.28
N ILE A 196 -5.27 -7.59 -14.36
CA ILE A 196 -4.31 -6.84 -15.19
C ILE A 196 -2.90 -6.97 -14.61
N VAL A 197 -2.73 -6.67 -13.31
CA VAL A 197 -1.42 -6.70 -12.64
C VAL A 197 -0.78 -8.08 -12.79
N THR A 198 -1.52 -9.15 -12.57
CA THR A 198 -0.98 -10.52 -12.66
C THR A 198 -0.69 -10.96 -14.08
N GLN A 199 -1.56 -10.69 -15.06
CA GLN A 199 -1.29 -11.03 -16.46
C GLN A 199 -0.05 -10.29 -16.98
N THR A 200 0.07 -9.00 -16.71
CA THR A 200 1.27 -8.22 -17.05
C THR A 200 2.50 -8.74 -16.30
N HIS A 201 2.37 -9.17 -15.04
CA HIS A 201 3.48 -9.75 -14.31
C HIS A 201 3.96 -11.08 -14.91
N PHE A 202 3.05 -11.94 -15.35
CA PHE A 202 3.38 -13.25 -15.91
C PHE A 202 3.92 -13.16 -17.35
N GLN A 203 3.44 -12.18 -18.13
CA GLN A 203 3.77 -12.03 -19.55
C GLN A 203 4.03 -10.56 -19.91
N PRO A 204 5.10 -9.93 -19.38
CA PRO A 204 5.34 -8.49 -19.53
C PRO A 204 5.60 -8.05 -20.97
N GLU A 205 6.03 -8.96 -21.86
CA GLU A 205 6.26 -8.67 -23.27
C GLU A 205 4.98 -8.83 -24.13
N ALA A 206 4.01 -9.62 -23.68
CA ALA A 206 2.79 -9.93 -24.44
C ALA A 206 1.58 -9.10 -24.00
N ILE A 207 1.54 -8.69 -22.73
CA ILE A 207 0.40 -8.02 -22.13
C ILE A 207 0.71 -6.54 -21.91
N ASP A 208 0.07 -5.69 -22.69
CA ASP A 208 0.11 -4.24 -22.53
C ASP A 208 -0.94 -3.79 -21.47
N PRO A 209 -0.50 -3.36 -20.28
CA PRO A 209 -1.43 -2.98 -19.21
C PRO A 209 -2.28 -1.77 -19.58
N GLN A 210 -1.78 -0.83 -20.39
CA GLN A 210 -2.52 0.37 -20.78
C GLN A 210 -3.71 0.01 -21.67
N LYS A 211 -3.54 -0.95 -22.58
CA LYS A 211 -4.65 -1.48 -23.40
C LYS A 211 -5.70 -2.17 -22.53
N LEU A 212 -5.28 -3.00 -21.58
CA LEU A 212 -6.23 -3.68 -20.68
C LEU A 212 -6.96 -2.71 -19.75
N ILE A 213 -6.28 -1.69 -19.21
CA ILE A 213 -6.90 -0.60 -18.44
C ILE A 213 -7.97 0.08 -19.29
N LYS A 214 -7.64 0.49 -20.53
CA LYS A 214 -8.58 1.18 -21.43
C LYS A 214 -9.84 0.34 -21.72
N VAL A 215 -9.67 -0.95 -22.04
CA VAL A 215 -10.81 -1.86 -22.29
C VAL A 215 -11.64 -2.06 -21.03
N SER A 216 -10.99 -2.24 -19.88
CA SER A 216 -11.67 -2.50 -18.61
C SER A 216 -12.45 -1.28 -18.12
N VAL A 217 -11.86 -0.08 -18.18
CA VAL A 217 -12.54 1.17 -17.85
C VAL A 217 -13.77 1.36 -18.74
N ARG A 218 -13.63 1.17 -20.06
CA ARG A 218 -14.76 1.24 -20.98
C ARG A 218 -15.86 0.23 -20.61
N GLY A 219 -15.49 -1.00 -20.25
CA GLY A 219 -16.44 -2.04 -19.84
C GLY A 219 -17.20 -1.68 -18.57
N VAL A 220 -16.49 -1.22 -17.54
CA VAL A 220 -17.07 -0.77 -16.27
C VAL A 220 -18.03 0.41 -16.48
N LEU A 221 -17.61 1.42 -17.25
CA LEU A 221 -18.48 2.57 -17.51
C LEU A 221 -19.73 2.18 -18.30
N ALA A 222 -19.59 1.31 -19.30
CA ALA A 222 -20.73 0.81 -20.06
C ALA A 222 -21.71 -0.01 -19.19
N SER A 223 -21.21 -0.80 -18.23
CA SER A 223 -22.07 -1.55 -17.31
C SER A 223 -22.81 -0.66 -16.30
N LEU A 224 -22.24 0.50 -15.96
CA LEU A 224 -22.86 1.47 -15.06
C LEU A 224 -23.93 2.34 -15.74
N SER A 225 -23.87 2.49 -17.07
CA SER A 225 -24.83 3.30 -17.84
C SER A 225 -25.95 2.49 -18.49
N SER A 226 -25.84 1.16 -18.53
CA SER A 226 -26.84 0.29 -19.17
C SER A 226 -27.80 -0.27 -18.12
N PRO A 227 -29.10 -0.43 -18.42
CA PRO A 227 -29.99 -1.19 -17.56
C PRO A 227 -29.41 -2.58 -17.33
N SER A 228 -29.58 -3.14 -16.12
CA SER A 228 -29.14 -4.50 -15.83
C SER A 228 -29.62 -5.43 -16.95
N PRO A 229 -28.74 -6.17 -17.63
CA PRO A 229 -29.19 -7.16 -18.57
C PRO A 229 -30.15 -8.12 -17.85
N GLY A 230 -31.23 -8.50 -18.53
CA GLY A 230 -32.14 -9.51 -18.01
C GLY A 230 -31.39 -10.80 -17.65
N PRO A 231 -31.98 -11.68 -16.82
CA PRO A 231 -31.30 -12.87 -16.33
C PRO A 231 -30.70 -13.67 -17.50
N PHE A 232 -29.46 -14.14 -17.31
CA PHE A 232 -28.84 -15.05 -18.27
C PHE A 232 -29.73 -16.27 -18.47
N SER A 233 -29.86 -16.73 -19.73
CA SER A 233 -30.74 -17.84 -20.06
C SER A 233 -30.48 -19.05 -19.15
N PRO A 234 -31.54 -19.71 -18.61
CA PRO A 234 -31.41 -20.87 -17.72
C PRO A 234 -30.66 -22.05 -18.33
N ALA A 235 -30.44 -22.07 -19.65
CA ALA A 235 -29.56 -23.02 -20.32
C ALA A 235 -28.12 -23.03 -19.73
N PHE A 236 -27.66 -21.92 -19.17
CA PHE A 236 -26.35 -21.83 -18.49
C PHE A 236 -26.38 -22.23 -17.00
N ALA A 237 -27.56 -22.34 -16.38
CA ALA A 237 -27.70 -22.65 -14.95
C ALA A 237 -27.60 -24.16 -14.64
N SER A 238 -27.64 -25.04 -15.65
CA SER A 238 -27.84 -26.48 -15.46
C SER A 238 -26.59 -27.37 -15.49
N ARG A 239 -25.37 -26.80 -15.52
CA ARG A 239 -24.12 -27.60 -15.61
C ARG A 239 -23.27 -27.70 -14.34
N ALA A 240 -23.72 -27.18 -13.21
CA ALA A 240 -23.05 -27.41 -11.94
C ALA A 240 -23.74 -28.57 -11.19
N ARG A 241 -23.21 -29.79 -11.36
CA ARG A 241 -23.32 -30.88 -10.38
C ARG A 241 -21.90 -31.29 -9.97
#